data_AF-A0AAD9MU46-F1
#
_entry.id   AF-A0AAD9MU46-F1
#
_cell.length_a   1.000
_cell.length_b   1.000
_cell.length_c   1.000
_cell.angle_alpha   90.00
_cell.angle_beta   90.00
_cell.angle_gamma   90.00
#
_symmetry.space_group_name_H-M   'P 1'
#
loop_
_entity.id
_entity.type
_entity.pdbx_description
1 polymer ?
#
loop_
_entity_poly.entity_id
_entity_poly.type
_entity_poly.pdbx_seq_one_letter_code
_entity_poly.pdbx_strand_id
1 'polypeptide(L)'
;MHKSGSLLAACRAACKSLFWASTPSASDLDNVQEFCPQSIVSCVRNYTQTMFISPEEAVPCCQYTQSESCRKICQQAMLSDLRDEEKYDLVTSECEEAALGTDMWNCLLLLSAKSKKVQYDHGGRIDLIVDQPCQMGCSDMTYCTNFNLRPMELFQSCNPEADKGAARAVQLWSSGTITLPYYTDQFIPIKDIRTCRPEVWKAIACTLYIKPCERRAPASQICRRDCIRILTDCMDLARLQPGMSPTLFCNLLSPDDDSKPCMSLDYYLVESPYSNTFSEITTPCNPNPCPDDEICVLRHRKCKHPGDPDCKQYQCKKGLPCNCPSNYNPVCASNGQTFPNECLAKCSGYDADYEMGSCQQMAPCSGHTCGRDELCIPRRDVCLSSKLSTCRQYECVHRSGECNRHFHEPACDTSDEEFSNVCTLVQRGRVFAHWGHCMSECAAWADRVYVDYFGKCQAVGQLLNLKSGEPSCPDVQCPALPSVGEIRVLVSPSQSMEAARVSQNNQITIRDVIEVLRQHISVLECDAFGYQSIERDLVLVIAPVTRYPTALQIQACMSEAEKIGSLITSRSPLIMMHLATSSFISAGTRTSHVIISSGATRRRTPESHSIFLFVCFLVISLSETALYR
;
A
#
# COMPACT_ATOMS: atom_id res chain seq x y z
N MET A 1 -10.24 -45.28 -3.27
CA MET A 1 -10.47 -43.81 -3.19
C MET A 1 -10.06 -43.16 -1.87
N HIS A 2 -9.75 -43.90 -0.79
CA HIS A 2 -9.32 -43.29 0.48
C HIS A 2 -7.83 -42.86 0.57
N LYS A 3 -6.94 -43.36 -0.29
CA LYS A 3 -5.48 -43.06 -0.22
C LYS A 3 -5.04 -41.74 -0.88
N SER A 4 -5.83 -41.16 -1.79
CA SER A 4 -5.46 -39.89 -2.46
C SER A 4 -5.81 -38.64 -1.63
N GLY A 5 -6.81 -38.74 -0.74
CA GLY A 5 -7.20 -37.64 0.14
C GLY A 5 -6.22 -37.39 1.30
N SER A 6 -5.56 -38.45 1.80
CA SER A 6 -4.62 -38.33 2.93
C SER A 6 -3.28 -37.69 2.52
N LEU A 7 -2.79 -37.99 1.31
CA LEU A 7 -1.54 -37.42 0.79
C LEU A 7 -1.65 -35.93 0.48
N LEU A 8 -2.81 -35.48 -0.04
CA LEU A 8 -3.04 -34.05 -0.30
C LEU A 8 -3.16 -33.25 1.01
N ALA A 9 -3.80 -33.82 2.04
CA ALA A 9 -3.89 -33.22 3.37
C ALA A 9 -2.52 -33.18 4.08
N ALA A 10 -1.72 -34.25 3.95
CA ALA A 10 -0.36 -34.31 4.49
C ALA A 10 0.58 -33.31 3.79
N CYS A 11 0.53 -33.20 2.46
CA CYS A 11 1.28 -32.19 1.71
C CYS A 11 0.88 -30.76 2.12
N ARG A 12 -0.42 -30.50 2.29
CA ARG A 12 -0.91 -29.19 2.74
C ARG A 12 -0.45 -28.87 4.17
N ALA A 13 -0.40 -29.86 5.06
CA ALA A 13 0.11 -29.69 6.42
C ALA A 13 1.63 -29.44 6.43
N ALA A 14 2.40 -30.18 5.62
CA ALA A 14 3.84 -29.99 5.46
C ALA A 14 4.18 -28.58 4.91
N CYS A 15 3.48 -28.13 3.87
CA CYS A 15 3.63 -26.75 3.38
C CYS A 15 3.21 -25.70 4.43
N LYS A 16 2.15 -25.96 5.22
CA LYS A 16 1.72 -25.03 6.26
C LYS A 16 2.76 -24.92 7.38
N SER A 17 3.38 -26.02 7.79
CA SER A 17 4.50 -26.03 8.76
C SER A 17 5.66 -25.18 8.25
N LEU A 18 6.07 -25.42 7.00
CA LEU A 18 7.18 -24.71 6.37
C LEU A 18 6.95 -23.19 6.24
N PHE A 19 5.73 -22.75 5.90
CA PHE A 19 5.47 -21.33 5.60
C PHE A 19 4.90 -20.52 6.77
N TRP A 20 4.44 -21.16 7.85
CA TRP A 20 3.89 -20.49 9.03
C TRP A 20 4.80 -20.59 10.27
N ALA A 21 5.86 -21.41 10.23
CA ALA A 21 6.92 -21.35 11.22
C ALA A 21 7.67 -20.01 11.12
N SER A 22 8.02 -19.42 12.27
CA SER A 22 8.80 -18.18 12.33
C SER A 22 10.17 -18.33 11.65
N THR A 23 10.69 -19.56 11.60
CA THR A 23 11.87 -20.00 10.84
C THR A 23 11.66 -21.47 10.39
N PRO A 24 11.60 -21.78 9.08
CA PRO A 24 11.44 -23.15 8.60
C PRO A 24 12.70 -24.00 8.79
N SER A 25 12.54 -25.26 9.22
CA SER A 25 13.65 -26.21 9.45
C SER A 25 13.94 -27.10 8.22
N ALA A 26 15.13 -27.72 8.17
CA ALA A 26 15.45 -28.72 7.14
C ALA A 26 14.47 -29.91 7.14
N SER A 27 13.94 -30.26 8.32
CA SER A 27 12.93 -31.32 8.47
C SER A 27 11.59 -30.96 7.82
N ASP A 28 11.22 -29.68 7.78
CA ASP A 28 10.00 -29.22 7.11
C ASP A 28 10.12 -29.36 5.58
N LEU A 29 11.33 -29.15 5.05
CA LEU A 29 11.63 -29.34 3.63
C LEU A 29 11.60 -30.82 3.25
N ASP A 30 12.13 -31.69 4.10
CA ASP A 30 12.07 -33.15 3.94
C ASP A 30 10.62 -33.65 3.99
N ASN A 31 9.79 -33.11 4.89
CA ASN A 31 8.36 -33.41 4.96
C ASN A 31 7.63 -33.00 3.67
N VAL A 32 7.95 -31.84 3.09
CA VAL A 32 7.41 -31.45 1.79
C VAL A 32 7.89 -32.40 0.69
N GLN A 33 9.15 -32.82 0.72
CA GLN A 33 9.72 -33.73 -0.26
C GLN A 33 9.12 -35.15 -0.17
N GLU A 34 8.71 -35.58 1.02
CA GLU A 34 8.09 -36.88 1.29
C GLU A 34 6.60 -36.89 0.92
N PHE A 35 5.86 -35.84 1.27
CA PHE A 35 4.39 -35.85 1.16
C PHE A 35 3.85 -35.09 -0.06
N CYS A 36 4.64 -34.27 -0.76
CA CYS A 36 4.18 -33.46 -1.89
C CYS A 36 4.63 -33.96 -3.29
N PRO A 37 3.83 -33.68 -4.34
CA PRO A 37 4.25 -33.89 -5.73
C PRO A 37 5.47 -33.05 -6.11
N GLN A 38 6.27 -33.54 -7.06
CA GLN A 38 7.52 -32.90 -7.52
C GLN A 38 7.35 -31.45 -8.01
N SER A 39 6.18 -31.09 -8.54
CA SER A 39 5.86 -29.71 -8.91
C SER A 39 5.83 -28.76 -7.71
N ILE A 40 5.28 -29.23 -6.58
CA ILE A 40 5.24 -28.49 -5.32
C ILE A 40 6.63 -28.50 -4.66
N VAL A 41 7.32 -29.65 -4.66
CA VAL A 41 8.70 -29.75 -4.14
C VAL A 41 9.64 -28.79 -4.89
N SER A 42 9.54 -28.72 -6.22
CA SER A 42 10.34 -27.80 -7.04
C SER A 42 9.98 -26.33 -6.77
N CYS A 43 8.70 -26.02 -6.59
CA CYS A 43 8.24 -24.68 -6.22
C CYS A 43 8.77 -24.27 -4.83
N VAL A 44 8.66 -25.15 -3.85
CA VAL A 44 9.10 -24.94 -2.47
C VAL A 44 10.63 -24.84 -2.38
N ARG A 45 11.38 -25.69 -3.09
CA ARG A 45 12.84 -25.66 -3.12
C ARG A 45 13.36 -24.39 -3.80
N ASN A 46 12.70 -23.92 -4.86
CA ASN A 46 12.99 -22.63 -5.50
C ASN A 46 12.65 -21.46 -4.56
N TYR A 47 11.55 -21.54 -3.82
CA TYR A 47 11.17 -20.51 -2.83
C TYR A 47 12.11 -20.46 -1.62
N THR A 48 12.49 -21.61 -1.04
CA THR A 48 13.36 -21.69 0.14
C THR A 48 14.82 -21.38 -0.20
N GLN A 49 15.32 -21.78 -1.37
CA GLN A 49 16.65 -21.36 -1.87
C GLN A 49 16.72 -19.85 -2.16
N THR A 50 15.59 -19.18 -2.40
CA THR A 50 15.54 -17.71 -2.48
C THR A 50 15.47 -17.00 -1.13
N MET A 51 15.46 -17.74 -0.02
CA MET A 51 15.29 -17.21 1.34
C MET A 51 16.56 -17.28 2.20
N PHE A 52 17.52 -18.13 1.84
CA PHE A 52 18.79 -18.29 2.56
C PHE A 52 19.96 -17.76 1.71
N ILE A 53 20.63 -16.71 2.19
CA ILE A 53 21.96 -16.28 1.74
C ILE A 53 23.02 -16.97 2.62
N SER A 54 24.23 -17.19 2.11
CA SER A 54 25.33 -17.80 2.86
C SER A 54 25.64 -17.02 4.16
N PRO A 55 25.83 -17.72 5.30
CA PRO A 55 26.13 -17.09 6.60
C PRO A 55 27.36 -16.18 6.61
N GLU A 56 28.30 -16.37 5.68
CA GLU A 56 29.50 -15.55 5.53
C GLU A 56 29.22 -14.11 5.08
N GLU A 57 28.14 -13.89 4.32
CA GLU A 57 27.71 -12.56 3.85
C GLU A 57 26.95 -11.76 4.93
N ALA A 58 26.51 -12.43 6.00
CA ALA A 58 25.74 -11.85 7.10
C ALA A 58 26.63 -11.29 8.24
N VAL A 59 27.93 -11.61 8.23
CA VAL A 59 28.94 -11.18 9.23
C VAL A 59 29.00 -9.66 9.45
N PRO A 60 28.89 -8.79 8.42
CA PRO A 60 28.88 -7.33 8.61
C PRO A 60 27.69 -6.84 9.44
N CYS A 61 26.55 -7.54 9.42
CA CYS A 61 25.37 -7.14 10.19
C CYS A 61 25.59 -7.24 11.70
N CYS A 62 26.50 -8.10 12.16
CA CYS A 62 26.87 -8.19 13.57
C CYS A 62 27.47 -6.88 14.13
N GLN A 63 27.89 -5.93 13.28
CA GLN A 63 28.43 -4.64 13.74
C GLN A 63 27.37 -3.67 14.27
N TYR A 64 26.09 -3.89 13.96
CA TYR A 64 24.99 -3.01 14.36
C TYR A 64 24.53 -3.20 15.81
N THR A 65 25.02 -4.20 16.53
CA THR A 65 24.83 -4.30 17.99
C THR A 65 25.81 -3.40 18.74
N GLN A 66 25.36 -2.74 19.81
CA GLN A 66 26.22 -1.91 20.65
C GLN A 66 27.00 -2.73 21.68
N SER A 67 26.56 -3.96 21.99
CA SER A 67 27.25 -4.86 22.92
C SER A 67 28.43 -5.58 22.25
N GLU A 68 29.64 -5.38 22.78
CA GLU A 68 30.86 -6.03 22.27
C GLU A 68 30.86 -7.55 22.47
N SER A 69 30.20 -8.06 23.53
CA SER A 69 30.06 -9.50 23.80
C SER A 69 29.21 -10.16 22.71
N CYS A 70 28.01 -9.60 22.48
CA CYS A 70 27.09 -10.04 21.44
C CYS A 70 27.70 -9.96 20.02
N ARG A 71 28.46 -8.91 19.70
CA ARG A 71 29.13 -8.77 18.39
C ARG A 71 30.07 -9.94 18.10
N LYS A 72 30.85 -10.38 19.09
CA LYS A 72 31.80 -11.49 18.95
C LYS A 72 31.07 -12.83 18.80
N ILE A 73 30.02 -13.06 19.58
CA ILE A 73 29.19 -14.27 19.49
C ILE A 73 28.51 -14.35 18.12
N CYS A 74 27.95 -13.24 17.63
CA CYS A 74 27.35 -13.14 16.30
C CYS A 74 28.35 -13.45 15.17
N GLN A 75 29.53 -12.85 15.19
CA GLN A 75 30.56 -13.11 14.18
C GLN A 75 31.05 -14.56 14.22
N GLN A 76 31.22 -15.11 15.42
CA GLN A 76 31.66 -16.49 15.61
C GLN A 76 30.60 -17.50 15.17
N ALA A 77 29.32 -17.24 15.44
CA ALA A 77 28.22 -18.05 14.97
C ALA A 77 28.15 -18.05 13.43
N MET A 78 28.19 -16.88 12.81
CA MET A 78 28.07 -16.74 11.35
C MET A 78 29.23 -17.39 10.57
N LEU A 79 30.45 -17.35 11.13
CA LEU A 79 31.66 -17.94 10.54
C LEU A 79 31.92 -19.41 10.92
N SER A 80 31.05 -20.03 11.71
CA SER A 80 31.21 -21.42 12.14
C SER A 80 30.68 -22.41 11.09
N ASP A 81 31.16 -23.66 11.15
CA ASP A 81 30.64 -24.79 10.37
C ASP A 81 29.30 -25.34 10.91
N LEU A 82 28.63 -24.61 11.83
CA LEU A 82 27.31 -24.97 12.34
C LEU A 82 26.24 -24.89 11.25
N ARG A 83 25.09 -25.53 11.46
CA ARG A 83 23.94 -25.36 10.56
C ARG A 83 23.35 -23.97 10.75
N ASP A 84 22.82 -23.36 9.70
CA ASP A 84 22.35 -21.96 9.73
C ASP A 84 21.36 -21.68 10.88
N GLU A 85 20.45 -22.62 11.14
CA GLU A 85 19.51 -22.60 12.27
C GLU A 85 20.23 -22.52 13.64
N GLU A 86 21.30 -23.29 13.82
CA GLU A 86 22.13 -23.29 15.04
C GLU A 86 22.96 -22.01 15.18
N LYS A 87 23.27 -21.33 14.07
CA LYS A 87 23.95 -20.03 14.09
C LYS A 87 23.04 -18.95 14.64
N TYR A 88 21.81 -18.87 14.13
CA TYR A 88 20.84 -17.86 14.57
C TYR A 88 20.30 -18.14 15.98
N ASP A 89 20.14 -19.40 16.37
CA ASP A 89 19.75 -19.78 17.74
C ASP A 89 20.84 -19.44 18.76
N LEU A 90 22.12 -19.64 18.41
CA LEU A 90 23.25 -19.24 19.26
C LEU A 90 23.31 -17.72 19.46
N VAL A 91 23.00 -16.94 18.42
CA VAL A 91 22.93 -15.47 18.53
C VAL A 91 21.70 -15.02 19.33
N THR A 92 20.56 -15.69 19.18
CA THR A 92 19.31 -15.34 19.85
C THR A 92 19.32 -15.69 21.34
N SER A 93 19.97 -16.79 21.72
CA SER A 93 20.04 -17.27 23.11
C SER A 93 21.08 -16.54 23.96
N GLU A 94 22.20 -16.12 23.38
CA GLU A 94 23.32 -15.52 24.11
C GLU A 94 23.36 -13.97 24.02
N CYS A 95 22.50 -13.35 23.20
CA CYS A 95 22.34 -11.90 23.11
C CYS A 95 20.98 -11.44 23.66
N GLU A 96 20.90 -11.06 24.93
CA GLU A 96 19.65 -10.60 25.58
C GLU A 96 19.03 -9.31 24.96
N GLU A 97 19.80 -8.51 24.21
CA GLU A 97 19.30 -7.32 23.50
C GLU A 97 18.69 -7.63 22.11
N ALA A 98 18.71 -8.89 21.68
CA ALA A 98 18.49 -9.29 20.30
C ALA A 98 17.01 -9.63 20.01
N ALA A 99 16.07 -8.76 20.42
CA ALA A 99 14.69 -8.86 19.97
C ALA A 99 14.55 -8.52 18.47
N LEU A 100 13.60 -9.18 17.79
CA LEU A 100 13.17 -8.85 16.42
C LEU A 100 12.81 -7.36 16.34
N GLY A 101 13.45 -6.62 15.42
CA GLY A 101 13.25 -5.18 15.22
C GLY A 101 14.47 -4.29 15.54
N THR A 102 15.57 -4.85 16.06
CA THR A 102 16.85 -4.13 16.23
C THR A 102 17.62 -4.00 14.91
N ASP A 103 18.50 -2.99 14.79
CA ASP A 103 19.25 -2.70 13.55
C ASP A 103 20.10 -3.90 13.06
N MET A 104 20.65 -4.68 13.98
CA MET A 104 21.37 -5.94 13.68
C MET A 104 20.45 -6.98 13.05
N TRP A 105 19.31 -7.27 13.66
CA TRP A 105 18.35 -8.25 13.13
C TRP A 105 17.68 -7.78 11.85
N ASN A 106 17.34 -6.50 11.76
CA ASN A 106 16.80 -5.91 10.54
C ASN A 106 17.81 -6.07 9.40
N CYS A 107 19.11 -5.88 9.64
CA CYS A 107 20.15 -6.14 8.64
C CYS A 107 20.24 -7.62 8.24
N LEU A 108 20.31 -8.53 9.23
CA LEU A 108 20.37 -9.99 8.98
C LEU A 108 19.17 -10.48 8.16
N LEU A 109 17.98 -9.94 8.42
CA LEU A 109 16.73 -10.33 7.76
C LEU A 109 16.50 -9.61 6.41
N LEU A 110 16.98 -8.37 6.23
CA LEU A 110 16.85 -7.63 4.97
C LEU A 110 17.72 -8.19 3.85
N LEU A 111 18.86 -8.81 4.18
CA LEU A 111 19.68 -9.52 3.19
C LEU A 111 18.92 -10.70 2.59
N SER A 112 18.17 -11.48 3.38
CA SER A 112 17.28 -12.56 2.91
C SER A 112 16.26 -12.09 1.85
N ALA A 113 15.81 -10.82 1.91
CA ALA A 113 14.79 -10.29 0.99
C ALA A 113 15.32 -9.82 -0.39
N LYS A 114 16.64 -9.67 -0.59
CA LYS A 114 17.21 -9.06 -1.82
C LYS A 114 17.39 -10.02 -3.01
N SER A 115 17.21 -11.33 -2.87
CA SER A 115 17.47 -12.31 -3.95
C SER A 115 16.33 -12.43 -4.99
N LYS A 116 15.16 -11.82 -4.78
CA LYS A 116 14.03 -11.88 -5.72
C LYS A 116 14.17 -10.90 -6.90
N LYS A 117 15.09 -11.19 -7.85
CA LYS A 117 14.95 -10.94 -9.30
C LYS A 117 16.24 -11.32 -10.04
N VAL A 118 16.53 -12.61 -10.24
CA VAL A 118 17.45 -13.03 -11.30
C VAL A 118 16.99 -14.37 -11.87
N GLN A 119 16.34 -14.34 -13.04
CA GLN A 119 16.45 -15.46 -13.98
C GLN A 119 17.03 -14.88 -15.26
N TYR A 120 18.21 -15.39 -15.59
CA TYR A 120 19.06 -14.97 -16.70
C TYR A 120 18.37 -15.24 -18.04
N ASP A 121 18.35 -14.23 -18.90
CA ASP A 121 18.67 -14.45 -20.29
C ASP A 121 19.73 -13.43 -20.75
N HIS A 122 20.51 -13.84 -21.74
CA HIS A 122 21.90 -13.44 -21.97
C HIS A 122 22.12 -11.93 -22.17
N GLY A 123 22.96 -11.33 -21.32
CA GLY A 123 23.47 -9.97 -21.47
C GLY A 123 23.15 -9.09 -20.27
N GLY A 124 24.02 -9.11 -19.26
CA GLY A 124 23.79 -8.50 -17.95
C GLY A 124 23.63 -6.98 -17.96
N ARG A 125 22.56 -6.50 -17.31
CA ARG A 125 22.51 -5.31 -16.42
C ARG A 125 21.15 -5.30 -15.69
N ILE A 126 21.17 -5.07 -14.37
CA ILE A 126 19.96 -5.01 -13.51
C ILE A 126 19.60 -3.55 -13.29
N ASP A 127 18.44 -3.11 -13.82
CA ASP A 127 17.80 -1.86 -13.43
C ASP A 127 16.62 -2.15 -12.49
N LEU A 128 16.76 -1.74 -11.23
CA LEU A 128 15.66 -1.67 -10.27
C LEU A 128 14.92 -0.35 -10.50
N ILE A 129 13.75 -0.41 -11.14
CA ILE A 129 12.91 0.77 -11.29
C ILE A 129 11.51 0.49 -10.70
N VAL A 130 11.24 1.13 -9.56
CA VAL A 130 9.88 1.65 -9.29
C VAL A 130 9.80 2.90 -10.14
N ASP A 131 9.19 2.82 -11.32
CA ASP A 131 9.09 3.96 -12.23
C ASP A 131 8.01 4.88 -11.67
N GLN A 132 8.42 6.02 -11.08
CA GLN A 132 7.53 7.17 -11.09
C GLN A 132 7.35 7.61 -12.56
N PRO A 133 6.13 7.92 -12.99
CA PRO A 133 5.89 8.31 -14.38
C PRO A 133 6.69 9.57 -14.70
N CYS A 134 7.37 9.56 -15.85
CA CYS A 134 8.12 10.70 -16.34
C CYS A 134 7.25 11.96 -16.47
N GLN A 135 7.70 13.06 -15.88
CA GLN A 135 7.05 14.37 -15.90
C GLN A 135 7.80 15.34 -16.81
N MET A 136 7.09 16.30 -17.42
CA MET A 136 7.69 17.29 -18.31
C MET A 136 8.35 18.42 -17.52
N GLY A 137 9.66 18.60 -17.70
CA GLY A 137 10.43 19.71 -17.13
C GLY A 137 10.62 19.66 -15.61
N CYS A 138 11.73 20.24 -15.13
CA CYS A 138 11.89 20.62 -13.73
C CYS A 138 11.76 22.15 -13.54
N SER A 139 11.30 22.54 -12.35
CA SER A 139 11.24 23.94 -11.90
C SER A 139 11.68 24.03 -10.43
N ASP A 140 12.09 25.22 -10.01
CA ASP A 140 12.45 25.56 -8.62
C ASP A 140 13.61 24.76 -8.01
N MET A 141 14.44 24.13 -8.84
CA MET A 141 15.66 23.46 -8.37
C MET A 141 16.72 24.49 -7.99
N THR A 142 17.23 24.39 -6.77
CA THR A 142 18.19 25.35 -6.19
C THR A 142 19.64 24.90 -6.35
N TYR A 143 19.90 23.59 -6.35
CA TYR A 143 21.22 23.02 -6.55
C TYR A 143 21.42 22.59 -8.01
N CYS A 144 20.51 21.78 -8.54
CA CYS A 144 20.50 21.27 -9.92
C CYS A 144 19.90 22.26 -10.92
N THR A 145 20.34 23.52 -10.87
CA THR A 145 19.77 24.65 -11.62
C THR A 145 19.75 24.45 -13.14
N ASN A 146 20.73 23.75 -13.71
CA ASN A 146 20.82 23.49 -15.16
C ASN A 146 19.69 22.58 -15.67
N PHE A 147 18.96 21.90 -14.79
CA PHE A 147 17.80 21.07 -15.12
C PHE A 147 16.49 21.88 -15.16
N ASN A 148 16.50 23.11 -14.63
CA ASN A 148 15.37 24.01 -14.74
C ASN A 148 15.16 24.47 -16.20
N LEU A 149 13.92 24.89 -16.48
CA LEU A 149 13.55 25.55 -17.74
C LEU A 149 13.76 24.67 -19.00
N ARG A 150 13.54 23.36 -18.88
CA ARG A 150 13.61 22.38 -19.98
C ARG A 150 12.24 21.73 -20.24
N PRO A 151 11.26 22.46 -20.81
CA PRO A 151 9.85 22.06 -20.81
C PRO A 151 9.50 20.89 -21.74
N MET A 152 10.35 20.58 -22.73
CA MET A 152 10.16 19.48 -23.67
C MET A 152 10.90 18.20 -23.24
N GLU A 153 11.70 18.27 -22.17
CA GLU A 153 12.42 17.13 -21.61
C GLU A 153 11.59 16.46 -20.51
N LEU A 154 11.82 15.17 -20.31
CA LEU A 154 11.10 14.35 -19.34
C LEU A 154 12.03 13.97 -18.20
N PHE A 155 11.54 13.94 -16.96
CA PHE A 155 12.31 13.63 -15.75
C PHE A 155 11.46 12.79 -14.78
N GLN A 156 12.08 11.92 -13.98
CA GLN A 156 11.35 11.09 -13.01
C GLN A 156 11.21 11.74 -11.62
N SER A 157 12.13 12.63 -11.24
CA SER A 157 12.24 13.10 -9.84
C SER A 157 12.59 14.59 -9.74
N CYS A 158 11.73 15.46 -10.28
CA CYS A 158 11.83 16.92 -10.10
C CYS A 158 11.23 17.36 -8.75
N ASN A 159 11.92 17.10 -7.64
CA ASN A 159 11.48 17.51 -6.31
C ASN A 159 12.63 18.01 -5.42
N PRO A 160 12.34 18.76 -4.33
CA PRO A 160 13.36 19.30 -3.43
C PRO A 160 14.21 18.21 -2.74
N GLU A 161 13.65 17.03 -2.49
CA GLU A 161 14.36 15.90 -1.91
C GLU A 161 15.47 15.39 -2.82
N ALA A 162 15.18 15.28 -4.13
CA ALA A 162 16.14 14.89 -5.15
C ALA A 162 17.22 15.97 -5.36
N ASP A 163 16.86 17.25 -5.33
CA ASP A 163 17.80 18.38 -5.38
C ASP A 163 18.81 18.31 -4.23
N LYS A 164 18.31 18.10 -3.01
CA LYS A 164 19.12 17.94 -1.79
C LYS A 164 19.94 16.65 -1.83
N GLY A 165 19.39 15.58 -2.38
CA GLY A 165 20.07 14.29 -2.56
C GLY A 165 21.31 14.43 -3.45
N ALA A 166 21.18 15.13 -4.58
CA ALA A 166 22.30 15.44 -5.47
C ALA A 166 23.41 16.24 -4.74
N ALA A 167 23.04 17.26 -3.97
CA ALA A 167 24.00 18.05 -3.19
C ALA A 167 24.77 17.20 -2.16
N ARG A 168 24.05 16.34 -1.43
CA ARG A 168 24.67 15.41 -0.46
C ARG A 168 25.60 14.41 -1.14
N ALA A 169 25.24 13.91 -2.33
CA ALA A 169 26.08 12.96 -3.06
C ALA A 169 27.44 13.57 -3.44
N VAL A 170 27.46 14.81 -3.95
CA VAL A 170 28.71 15.52 -4.24
C VAL A 170 29.53 15.73 -2.96
N GLN A 171 28.87 16.08 -1.85
CA GLN A 171 29.55 16.22 -0.56
C GLN A 171 30.20 14.89 -0.12
N LEU A 172 29.51 13.76 -0.28
CA LEU A 172 30.07 12.44 0.05
C LEU A 172 31.26 12.08 -0.85
N TRP A 173 31.17 12.33 -2.16
CA TRP A 173 32.26 12.03 -3.09
C TRP A 173 33.51 12.89 -2.88
N SER A 174 33.38 14.04 -2.22
CA SER A 174 34.54 14.85 -1.80
C SER A 174 35.48 14.14 -0.81
N SER A 175 35.04 13.04 -0.20
CA SER A 175 35.91 12.13 0.59
C SER A 175 36.92 11.34 -0.26
N GLY A 176 36.84 11.44 -1.59
CA GLY A 176 37.79 10.86 -2.53
C GLY A 176 37.51 9.41 -2.89
N THR A 177 36.28 8.94 -2.70
CA THR A 177 35.88 7.55 -3.00
C THR A 177 34.40 7.48 -3.37
N ILE A 178 34.09 6.80 -4.48
CA ILE A 178 32.71 6.53 -4.91
C ILE A 178 32.41 5.05 -4.68
N THR A 179 31.40 4.78 -3.85
CA THR A 179 30.90 3.44 -3.57
C THR A 179 29.81 3.07 -4.58
N LEU A 180 30.00 1.96 -5.30
CA LEU A 180 28.98 1.45 -6.20
C LEU A 180 27.97 0.60 -5.42
N PRO A 181 26.65 0.72 -5.65
CA PRO A 181 25.62 0.09 -4.82
C PRO A 181 25.63 -1.45 -4.76
N TYR A 182 26.45 -2.12 -5.58
CA TYR A 182 26.41 -3.59 -5.79
C TYR A 182 27.77 -4.30 -5.64
N TYR A 183 28.85 -3.57 -5.34
CA TYR A 183 30.18 -4.16 -5.20
C TYR A 183 30.83 -3.66 -3.91
N THR A 184 30.71 -4.45 -2.84
CA THR A 184 31.18 -4.10 -1.49
C THR A 184 32.69 -3.93 -1.37
N ASP A 185 33.45 -4.46 -2.34
CA ASP A 185 34.92 -4.36 -2.39
C ASP A 185 35.45 -3.51 -3.56
N GLN A 186 34.57 -2.92 -4.39
CA GLN A 186 34.98 -2.05 -5.49
C GLN A 186 34.52 -0.62 -5.25
N PHE A 187 35.49 0.19 -4.85
CA PHE A 187 35.36 1.62 -4.82
C PHE A 187 36.10 2.25 -5.99
N ILE A 188 35.56 3.33 -6.55
CA ILE A 188 36.27 4.13 -7.54
C ILE A 188 37.02 5.22 -6.77
N PRO A 189 38.36 5.13 -6.62
CA PRO A 189 39.11 6.19 -5.99
C PRO A 189 39.20 7.37 -6.96
N ILE A 190 38.82 8.54 -6.49
CA ILE A 190 38.78 9.76 -7.29
C ILE A 190 39.66 10.82 -6.62
N LYS A 191 40.30 11.63 -7.45
CA LYS A 191 40.96 12.87 -7.02
C LYS A 191 39.91 13.81 -6.42
N ASP A 192 40.35 14.81 -5.67
CA ASP A 192 39.42 15.79 -5.07
C ASP A 192 38.58 16.47 -6.16
N ILE A 193 37.30 16.12 -6.20
CA ILE A 193 36.33 16.56 -7.21
C ILE A 193 36.05 18.07 -7.17
N ARG A 194 36.39 18.73 -6.06
CA ARG A 194 36.33 20.20 -5.96
C ARG A 194 37.33 20.87 -6.89
N THR A 195 38.42 20.17 -7.20
CA THR A 195 39.47 20.63 -8.12
C THR A 195 39.40 19.95 -9.48
N CYS A 196 38.99 18.68 -9.50
CA CYS A 196 38.91 17.90 -10.72
C CYS A 196 37.49 17.87 -11.28
N ARG A 197 37.22 18.78 -12.24
CA ARG A 197 35.94 18.90 -12.98
C ARG A 197 34.70 19.04 -12.06
N PRO A 198 34.62 20.07 -11.20
CA PRO A 198 33.52 20.22 -10.23
C PRO A 198 32.13 20.28 -10.87
N GLU A 199 31.97 21.00 -11.98
CA GLU A 199 30.68 21.11 -12.68
C GLU A 199 30.20 19.78 -13.28
N VAL A 200 31.14 18.90 -13.65
CA VAL A 200 30.82 17.58 -14.21
C VAL A 200 30.31 16.65 -13.11
N TRP A 201 30.94 16.66 -11.94
CA TRP A 201 30.47 15.87 -10.79
C TRP A 201 29.12 16.36 -10.26
N LYS A 202 28.89 17.67 -10.28
CA LYS A 202 27.57 18.25 -10.00
C LYS A 202 26.52 17.73 -10.98
N ALA A 203 26.80 17.76 -12.29
CA ALA A 203 25.88 17.26 -13.31
C ALA A 203 25.60 15.75 -13.17
N ILE A 204 26.62 14.93 -12.88
CA ILE A 204 26.45 13.50 -12.62
C ILE A 204 25.52 13.26 -11.42
N ALA A 205 25.73 13.96 -10.31
CA ALA A 205 24.87 13.85 -9.14
C ALA A 205 23.43 14.25 -9.47
N CYS A 206 23.24 15.36 -10.15
CA CYS A 206 21.90 15.81 -10.57
C CYS A 206 21.23 14.81 -11.50
N THR A 207 21.93 14.26 -12.50
CA THR A 207 21.41 13.22 -13.39
C THR A 207 20.95 11.98 -12.61
N LEU A 208 21.69 11.54 -11.60
CA LEU A 208 21.36 10.34 -10.82
C LEU A 208 20.13 10.52 -9.94
N TYR A 209 19.93 11.72 -9.39
CA TYR A 209 18.83 12.00 -8.46
C TYR A 209 17.58 12.55 -9.16
N ILE A 210 17.73 13.39 -10.20
CA ILE A 210 16.61 13.97 -10.97
C ILE A 210 16.09 12.98 -12.02
N LYS A 211 16.97 12.09 -12.50
CA LYS A 211 16.67 11.01 -13.44
C LYS A 211 15.96 11.49 -14.71
N PRO A 212 16.68 12.09 -15.66
CA PRO A 212 16.16 12.34 -17.00
C PRO A 212 15.63 11.07 -17.65
N CYS A 213 14.45 11.18 -18.23
CA CYS A 213 13.78 10.09 -18.93
C CYS A 213 14.12 10.13 -20.41
N GLU A 214 14.68 9.04 -20.91
CA GLU A 214 14.82 8.80 -22.34
C GLU A 214 13.78 7.76 -22.77
N ARG A 215 13.04 8.00 -23.86
CA ARG A 215 12.03 7.05 -24.37
C ARG A 215 12.59 5.67 -24.74
N ARG A 216 13.91 5.50 -24.78
CA ARG A 216 14.60 4.27 -25.22
C ARG A 216 15.77 3.84 -24.33
N ALA A 217 16.20 4.62 -23.33
CA ALA A 217 17.34 4.27 -22.48
C ALA A 217 16.89 3.76 -21.11
N PRO A 218 17.58 2.77 -20.54
CA PRO A 218 17.46 2.47 -19.12
C PRO A 218 17.91 3.69 -18.30
N ALA A 219 17.03 4.17 -17.43
CA ALA A 219 17.26 5.37 -16.61
C ALA A 219 18.56 5.23 -15.81
N SER A 220 19.51 6.16 -15.98
CA SER A 220 20.79 6.37 -15.22
C SER A 220 22.14 6.03 -15.89
N GLN A 221 22.20 5.61 -17.16
CA GLN A 221 23.50 5.31 -17.80
C GLN A 221 24.09 6.50 -18.56
N ILE A 222 25.31 6.92 -18.20
CA ILE A 222 26.08 7.94 -18.93
C ILE A 222 26.73 7.35 -20.19
N CYS A 223 26.87 8.14 -21.24
CA CYS A 223 27.53 7.69 -22.47
C CYS A 223 28.97 7.24 -22.23
N ARG A 224 29.38 6.15 -22.92
CA ARG A 224 30.68 5.49 -22.74
C ARG A 224 31.86 6.45 -22.91
N ARG A 225 31.77 7.33 -23.91
CA ARG A 225 32.77 8.39 -24.16
C ARG A 225 32.91 9.35 -22.99
N ASP A 226 31.79 9.74 -22.37
CA ASP A 226 31.79 10.63 -21.21
C ASP A 226 32.39 9.95 -19.99
N CYS A 227 31.98 8.70 -19.72
CA CYS A 227 32.54 7.92 -18.62
C CYS A 227 34.06 7.80 -18.71
N ILE A 228 34.59 7.39 -19.88
CA ILE A 228 36.02 7.21 -20.06
C ILE A 228 36.75 8.54 -19.86
N ARG A 229 36.23 9.64 -20.42
CA ARG A 229 36.80 10.98 -20.27
C ARG A 229 36.88 11.41 -18.80
N ILE A 230 35.79 11.22 -18.06
CA ILE A 230 35.70 11.61 -16.64
C ILE A 230 36.68 10.81 -15.78
N LEU A 231 36.67 9.48 -15.92
CA LEU A 231 37.54 8.62 -15.13
C LEU A 231 39.01 8.76 -15.52
N THR A 232 39.34 9.01 -16.78
CA THR A 232 40.74 9.25 -17.19
C THR A 232 41.32 10.50 -16.53
N ASP A 233 40.54 11.56 -16.42
CA ASP A 233 41.01 12.83 -15.86
C ASP A 233 41.05 12.80 -14.32
N CYS A 234 39.99 12.27 -13.70
CA CYS A 234 39.71 12.44 -12.27
C CYS A 234 39.82 11.18 -11.41
N MET A 235 40.09 10.00 -11.98
CA MET A 235 40.38 8.80 -11.18
C MET A 235 41.79 8.90 -10.57
N ASP A 236 41.91 8.45 -9.32
CA ASP A 236 43.20 8.40 -8.63
C ASP A 236 43.88 7.05 -8.90
N LEU A 237 44.71 7.02 -9.95
CA LEU A 237 45.45 5.83 -10.37
C LEU A 237 46.42 5.32 -9.30
N ALA A 238 46.88 6.16 -8.38
CA ALA A 238 47.81 5.76 -7.33
C ALA A 238 47.13 4.89 -6.25
N ARG A 239 45.80 4.97 -6.14
CA ARG A 239 44.98 4.22 -5.17
C ARG A 239 44.31 2.99 -5.80
N LEU A 240 44.63 2.66 -7.05
CA LEU A 240 44.00 1.56 -7.80
C LEU A 240 44.71 0.22 -7.56
N GLN A 241 43.95 -0.88 -7.52
CA GLN A 241 44.53 -2.22 -7.53
C GLN A 241 45.13 -2.56 -8.92
N PRO A 242 46.15 -3.45 -8.99
CA PRO A 242 46.76 -3.85 -10.25
C PRO A 242 45.73 -4.52 -11.17
N GLY A 243 45.64 -4.06 -12.42
CA GLY A 243 44.73 -4.61 -13.44
C GLY A 243 43.39 -3.87 -13.60
N MET A 244 43.10 -2.88 -12.75
CA MET A 244 41.93 -2.00 -12.92
C MET A 244 42.24 -0.81 -13.85
N SER A 245 41.25 -0.34 -14.61
CA SER A 245 41.39 0.80 -15.54
C SER A 245 40.07 1.57 -15.69
N PRO A 246 40.11 2.85 -16.16
CA PRO A 246 38.90 3.62 -16.44
C PRO A 246 37.92 2.86 -17.36
N THR A 247 38.45 2.15 -18.35
CA THR A 247 37.67 1.37 -19.31
C THR A 247 36.93 0.21 -18.67
N LEU A 248 37.52 -0.43 -17.65
CA LEU A 248 36.88 -1.53 -16.92
C LEU A 248 35.68 -1.02 -16.12
N PHE A 249 35.81 0.12 -15.45
CA PHE A 249 34.69 0.75 -14.74
C PHE A 249 33.61 1.25 -15.69
N CYS A 250 33.98 1.78 -16.86
CA CYS A 250 33.00 2.23 -17.85
C CYS A 250 32.25 1.10 -18.56
N ASN A 251 32.76 -0.14 -18.56
CA ASN A 251 31.98 -1.31 -18.96
C ASN A 251 30.79 -1.56 -18.03
N LEU A 252 30.92 -1.19 -16.75
CA LEU A 252 29.87 -1.32 -15.76
C LEU A 252 28.93 -0.10 -15.75
N LEU A 253 29.47 1.10 -15.98
CA LEU A 253 28.74 2.36 -15.82
C LEU A 253 28.05 2.86 -17.10
N SER A 254 28.48 2.41 -18.28
CA SER A 254 27.99 2.86 -19.58
C SER A 254 27.58 1.69 -20.48
N PRO A 255 26.81 1.94 -21.56
CA PRO A 255 26.54 0.91 -22.55
C PRO A 255 27.83 0.39 -23.22
N ASP A 256 27.73 -0.85 -23.68
CA ASP A 256 28.73 -1.61 -24.42
C ASP A 256 28.77 -1.26 -25.94
N ASP A 257 27.71 -0.65 -26.47
CA ASP A 257 27.56 -0.25 -27.87
C ASP A 257 27.08 1.21 -27.99
N ASP A 258 27.72 2.00 -28.87
CA ASP A 258 27.37 3.40 -29.17
C ASP A 258 26.01 3.55 -29.87
N SER A 259 25.44 2.45 -30.38
CA SER A 259 24.07 2.42 -30.93
C SER A 259 22.99 2.37 -29.84
N LYS A 260 23.36 1.99 -28.61
CA LYS A 260 22.44 1.94 -27.47
C LYS A 260 22.25 3.35 -26.89
N PRO A 261 21.01 3.74 -26.58
CA PRO A 261 20.72 5.09 -26.08
C PRO A 261 21.37 5.30 -24.71
N CYS A 262 22.04 6.44 -24.56
CA CYS A 262 22.81 6.82 -23.39
C CYS A 262 22.66 8.31 -23.11
N MET A 263 22.87 8.71 -21.86
CA MET A 263 22.79 10.12 -21.48
C MET A 263 24.12 10.84 -21.70
N SER A 264 24.09 11.87 -22.56
CA SER A 264 25.23 12.79 -22.74
C SER A 264 25.21 13.85 -21.64
N LEU A 265 26.30 13.95 -20.87
CA LEU A 265 26.39 14.92 -19.78
C LEU A 265 26.51 16.36 -20.29
N ASP A 266 27.06 16.56 -21.50
CA ASP A 266 27.31 17.89 -22.08
C ASP A 266 26.03 18.75 -22.13
N TYR A 267 24.85 18.11 -22.24
CA TYR A 267 23.55 18.79 -22.25
C TYR A 267 23.19 19.46 -20.91
N TYR A 268 23.68 18.92 -19.80
CA TYR A 268 23.38 19.37 -18.42
C TYR A 268 24.54 20.16 -17.78
N LEU A 269 25.66 20.30 -18.47
CA LEU A 269 26.79 21.14 -18.04
C LEU A 269 26.52 22.64 -18.26
N VAL A 270 25.54 22.96 -19.09
CA VAL A 270 25.15 24.35 -19.40
C VAL A 270 23.72 24.61 -18.96
N GLU A 271 23.42 25.88 -18.70
CA GLU A 271 22.05 26.33 -18.47
C GLU A 271 21.16 25.99 -19.66
N SER A 272 19.85 25.88 -19.41
CA SER A 272 18.89 25.57 -20.47
C SER A 272 18.96 26.60 -21.60
N PRO A 273 19.00 26.17 -22.88
CA PRO A 273 18.95 27.09 -24.02
C PRO A 273 17.64 27.89 -24.07
N TYR A 274 16.61 27.46 -23.32
CA TYR A 274 15.32 28.12 -23.21
C TYR A 274 15.22 29.11 -22.04
N SER A 275 16.32 29.36 -21.31
CA SER A 275 16.35 30.29 -20.18
C SER A 275 15.87 31.70 -20.54
N ASN A 276 15.99 32.12 -21.81
CA ASN A 276 15.64 33.45 -22.30
C ASN A 276 14.35 33.50 -23.15
N THR A 277 13.68 32.37 -23.40
CA THR A 277 12.50 32.25 -24.30
C THR A 277 11.23 31.77 -23.59
N PHE A 278 11.23 31.82 -22.26
CA PHE A 278 10.21 31.19 -21.40
C PHE A 278 8.80 31.82 -21.46
N SER A 279 8.62 32.94 -22.16
CA SER A 279 7.33 33.62 -22.24
C SER A 279 6.30 32.91 -23.12
N GLU A 280 6.69 31.91 -23.94
CA GLU A 280 5.77 31.22 -24.87
C GLU A 280 5.40 29.78 -24.47
N ILE A 281 6.18 29.12 -23.60
CA ILE A 281 5.89 27.75 -23.16
C ILE A 281 5.61 27.77 -21.66
N THR A 282 4.35 27.98 -21.31
CA THR A 282 3.90 27.83 -19.93
C THR A 282 3.40 26.40 -19.70
N THR A 283 3.78 25.80 -18.57
CA THR A 283 3.14 24.59 -18.02
C THR A 283 2.42 24.95 -16.72
N PRO A 284 1.29 25.70 -16.77
CA PRO A 284 0.67 26.27 -15.58
C PRO A 284 0.17 25.25 -14.54
N CYS A 285 0.08 23.98 -14.93
CA CYS A 285 -0.36 22.87 -14.07
C CYS A 285 0.77 21.91 -13.69
N ASN A 286 2.04 22.25 -13.97
CA ASN A 286 3.18 21.43 -13.57
C ASN A 286 4.32 22.32 -13.03
N PRO A 287 4.64 22.26 -11.71
CA PRO A 287 3.99 21.46 -10.66
C PRO A 287 2.51 21.84 -10.45
N ASN A 288 1.69 20.91 -9.94
CA ASN A 288 0.24 21.16 -9.75
C ASN A 288 0.02 22.30 -8.73
N PRO A 289 -0.53 23.46 -9.14
CA PRO A 289 -0.75 24.60 -8.25
C PRO A 289 -2.06 24.48 -7.43
N CYS A 290 -2.85 23.43 -7.65
CA CYS A 290 -4.14 23.23 -7.02
C CYS A 290 -4.03 22.36 -5.75
N PRO A 291 -4.93 22.54 -4.77
CA PRO A 291 -5.10 21.64 -3.62
C PRO A 291 -5.34 20.17 -4.04
N ASP A 292 -5.07 19.22 -3.14
CA ASP A 292 -5.18 17.77 -3.39
C ASP A 292 -6.58 17.32 -3.86
N ASP A 293 -7.64 18.07 -3.55
CA ASP A 293 -9.03 17.80 -3.94
C ASP A 293 -9.46 18.51 -5.25
N GLU A 294 -8.53 19.17 -5.94
CA GLU A 294 -8.80 19.95 -7.14
C GLU A 294 -7.91 19.57 -8.33
N ILE A 295 -8.53 19.50 -9.51
CA ILE A 295 -7.84 19.21 -10.77
C ILE A 295 -7.44 20.54 -11.42
N CYS A 296 -6.15 20.69 -11.75
CA CYS A 296 -5.66 21.83 -12.52
C CYS A 296 -6.00 21.68 -14.01
N VAL A 297 -6.84 22.58 -14.52
CA VAL A 297 -7.25 22.60 -15.92
C VAL A 297 -6.73 23.86 -16.60
N LEU A 298 -6.12 23.72 -17.77
CA LEU A 298 -5.63 24.86 -18.55
C LEU A 298 -6.79 25.76 -19.02
N ARG A 299 -6.60 27.07 -18.86
CA ARG A 299 -7.53 28.08 -19.39
C ARG A 299 -7.07 28.48 -20.79
N HIS A 300 -7.70 27.90 -21.82
CA HIS A 300 -7.37 28.18 -23.23
C HIS A 300 -7.73 29.61 -23.72
N ARG A 301 -8.42 30.42 -22.91
CA ARG A 301 -8.71 31.82 -23.27
C ARG A 301 -7.51 32.70 -22.93
N LYS A 302 -6.92 33.32 -23.95
CA LYS A 302 -5.82 34.29 -23.81
C LYS A 302 -6.26 35.44 -22.90
N CYS A 303 -5.48 35.70 -21.86
CA CYS A 303 -5.63 36.90 -21.04
C CYS A 303 -5.48 38.14 -21.93
N LYS A 304 -6.38 39.13 -21.78
CA LYS A 304 -6.35 40.37 -22.59
C LYS A 304 -5.09 41.21 -22.33
N HIS A 305 -4.47 41.04 -21.16
CA HIS A 305 -3.23 41.71 -20.77
C HIS A 305 -2.24 40.66 -20.21
N PRO A 306 -1.05 40.50 -20.81
CA PRO A 306 0.03 39.73 -20.21
C PRO A 306 0.52 40.46 -18.95
N GLY A 307 0.39 39.85 -17.77
CA GLY A 307 0.87 40.43 -16.50
C GLY A 307 -0.20 40.83 -15.47
N ASP A 308 -1.48 40.53 -15.73
CA ASP A 308 -2.54 40.70 -14.73
C ASP A 308 -2.47 39.57 -13.67
N PRO A 309 -2.23 39.87 -12.37
CA PRO A 309 -2.14 38.86 -11.31
C PRO A 309 -3.45 38.07 -11.09
N ASP A 310 -4.60 38.59 -11.54
CA ASP A 310 -5.88 37.89 -11.44
C ASP A 310 -6.17 36.95 -12.64
N CYS A 311 -5.37 37.01 -13.71
CA CYS A 311 -5.57 36.16 -14.89
C CYS A 311 -4.69 34.91 -14.87
N LYS A 312 -5.05 33.95 -14.02
CA LYS A 312 -4.41 32.63 -14.00
C LYS A 312 -4.66 31.87 -15.31
N GLN A 313 -3.59 31.33 -15.90
CA GLN A 313 -3.65 30.48 -17.11
C GLN A 313 -4.18 29.06 -16.81
N TYR A 314 -4.50 28.77 -15.55
CA TYR A 314 -5.14 27.56 -15.08
C TYR A 314 -6.39 27.87 -14.27
N GLN A 315 -7.25 26.88 -14.12
CA GLN A 315 -8.39 26.87 -13.21
C GLN A 315 -8.35 25.57 -12.42
N CYS A 316 -8.35 25.68 -11.10
CA CYS A 316 -8.60 24.54 -10.23
C CYS A 316 -10.09 24.25 -10.22
N LYS A 317 -10.45 23.02 -10.58
CA LYS A 317 -11.84 22.55 -10.58
C LYS A 317 -11.94 21.39 -9.61
N LYS A 318 -12.93 21.45 -8.72
CA LYS A 318 -13.40 20.26 -8.01
C LYS A 318 -13.90 19.26 -9.05
N GLY A 319 -13.23 18.14 -9.15
CA GLY A 319 -13.52 17.09 -10.13
C GLY A 319 -13.17 15.75 -9.51
N LEU A 320 -13.98 14.74 -9.83
CA LEU A 320 -13.62 13.37 -9.48
C LEU A 320 -12.49 12.91 -10.43
N PRO A 321 -11.68 11.91 -10.04
CA PRO A 321 -10.65 11.34 -10.90
C PRO A 321 -11.13 11.11 -12.34
N CYS A 322 -10.18 11.18 -13.28
CA CYS A 322 -10.46 11.01 -14.71
C CYS A 322 -11.29 12.12 -15.36
N ASN A 323 -11.29 13.32 -14.78
CA ASN A 323 -12.11 14.45 -15.22
C ASN A 323 -13.62 14.14 -15.24
N CYS A 324 -14.07 13.24 -14.37
CA CYS A 324 -15.47 12.88 -14.30
C CYS A 324 -16.31 13.96 -13.59
N PRO A 325 -17.56 14.19 -14.04
CA PRO A 325 -18.48 15.09 -13.39
C PRO A 325 -18.84 14.59 -11.98
N SER A 326 -19.21 15.50 -11.08
CA SER A 326 -19.58 15.20 -9.69
C SER A 326 -21.05 14.84 -9.49
N ASN A 327 -21.82 14.63 -10.57
CA ASN A 327 -23.20 14.19 -10.47
C ASN A 327 -23.26 12.76 -9.91
N TYR A 328 -24.19 12.54 -8.99
CA TYR A 328 -24.39 11.23 -8.35
C TYR A 328 -25.56 10.51 -9.04
N ASN A 329 -25.22 9.61 -9.95
CA ASN A 329 -26.14 8.72 -10.67
C ASN A 329 -25.54 7.31 -10.60
N PRO A 330 -25.72 6.60 -9.48
CA PRO A 330 -24.89 5.44 -9.16
C PRO A 330 -25.10 4.29 -10.14
N VAL A 331 -24.04 3.54 -10.36
CA VAL A 331 -24.05 2.30 -11.15
C VAL A 331 -23.40 1.18 -10.36
N CYS A 332 -23.89 -0.05 -10.50
CA CYS A 332 -23.31 -1.24 -9.89
C CYS A 332 -22.49 -1.99 -10.94
N ALA A 333 -21.18 -2.04 -10.74
CA ALA A 333 -20.29 -2.78 -11.62
C ALA A 333 -20.37 -4.29 -11.38
N SER A 334 -19.95 -5.07 -12.37
CA SER A 334 -19.95 -6.54 -12.35
C SER A 334 -19.11 -7.16 -11.22
N ASN A 335 -18.20 -6.39 -10.62
CA ASN A 335 -17.42 -6.79 -9.45
C ASN A 335 -18.13 -6.54 -8.10
N GLY A 336 -19.38 -6.06 -8.09
CA GLY A 336 -20.12 -5.74 -6.87
C GLY A 336 -19.82 -4.36 -6.27
N GLN A 337 -19.00 -3.54 -6.93
CA GLN A 337 -18.70 -2.18 -6.48
C GLN A 337 -19.73 -1.17 -7.02
N THR A 338 -20.25 -0.30 -6.15
CA THR A 338 -21.07 0.84 -6.57
C THR A 338 -20.18 2.04 -6.92
N PHE A 339 -20.27 2.51 -8.16
CA PHE A 339 -19.64 3.75 -8.59
C PHE A 339 -20.60 4.93 -8.48
N PRO A 340 -20.13 6.14 -8.11
CA PRO A 340 -20.98 7.33 -8.01
C PRO A 340 -21.66 7.73 -9.33
N ASN A 341 -21.02 7.45 -10.47
CA ASN A 341 -21.58 7.64 -11.79
C ASN A 341 -20.94 6.74 -12.85
N GLU A 342 -21.60 6.68 -14.01
CA GLU A 342 -21.15 5.93 -15.20
C GLU A 342 -19.74 6.32 -15.66
N CYS A 343 -19.39 7.61 -15.62
CA CYS A 343 -18.06 8.08 -16.03
C CYS A 343 -16.96 7.44 -15.19
N LEU A 344 -17.15 7.37 -13.86
CA LEU A 344 -16.20 6.76 -12.95
C LEU A 344 -16.10 5.24 -13.12
N ALA A 345 -17.22 4.56 -13.40
CA ALA A 345 -17.20 3.14 -13.71
C ALA A 345 -16.36 2.86 -14.98
N LYS A 346 -16.58 3.64 -16.05
CA LYS A 346 -15.81 3.55 -17.30
C LYS A 346 -14.33 3.87 -17.10
N CYS A 347 -14.02 4.93 -16.35
CA CYS A 347 -12.62 5.22 -16.05
C CYS A 347 -11.95 4.10 -15.25
N SER A 348 -12.71 3.52 -14.33
CA SER A 348 -12.31 2.34 -13.57
C SER A 348 -12.42 1.05 -14.39
N GLY A 349 -12.42 1.14 -15.72
CA GLY A 349 -12.34 0.03 -16.68
C GLY A 349 -13.58 -0.86 -16.80
N TYR A 350 -14.76 -0.38 -16.39
CA TYR A 350 -16.05 -1.02 -16.61
C TYR A 350 -16.81 -0.25 -17.69
N ASP A 351 -16.58 -0.60 -18.96
CA ASP A 351 -17.15 0.14 -20.10
C ASP A 351 -18.66 -0.13 -20.29
N ALA A 352 -19.05 -1.40 -20.18
CA ALA A 352 -20.44 -1.88 -20.30
C ALA A 352 -20.80 -2.94 -19.25
N ASP A 353 -19.85 -3.29 -18.36
CA ASP A 353 -20.02 -4.32 -17.34
C ASP A 353 -20.59 -3.70 -16.03
N TYR A 354 -21.70 -2.98 -16.14
CA TYR A 354 -22.42 -2.40 -15.00
C TYR A 354 -23.92 -2.26 -15.27
N GLU A 355 -24.69 -2.20 -14.19
CA GLU A 355 -26.13 -1.91 -14.20
C GLU A 355 -26.44 -0.58 -13.54
N MET A 356 -27.55 0.05 -13.92
CA MET A 356 -27.98 1.33 -13.33
C MET A 356 -28.50 1.12 -11.90
N GLY A 357 -28.15 2.02 -10.99
CA GLY A 357 -28.49 1.93 -9.57
C GLY A 357 -27.32 1.44 -8.70
N SER A 358 -27.50 1.44 -7.39
CA SER A 358 -26.48 0.92 -6.46
C SER A 358 -26.57 -0.59 -6.28
N CYS A 359 -25.46 -1.24 -5.93
CA CYS A 359 -25.44 -2.70 -5.67
C CYS A 359 -26.33 -3.10 -4.48
N GLN A 360 -26.60 -2.17 -3.57
CA GLN A 360 -27.56 -2.32 -2.47
C GLN A 360 -29.01 -2.47 -2.96
N GLN A 361 -29.37 -1.80 -4.05
CA GLN A 361 -30.72 -1.86 -4.64
C GLN A 361 -30.95 -3.10 -5.51
N MET A 362 -29.87 -3.77 -5.92
CA MET A 362 -29.96 -4.99 -6.70
C MET A 362 -30.48 -6.14 -5.83
N ALA A 363 -31.36 -6.96 -6.42
CA ALA A 363 -31.92 -8.15 -5.80
C ALA A 363 -31.20 -9.40 -6.32
N PRO A 364 -30.08 -9.83 -5.68
CA PRO A 364 -29.23 -10.89 -6.21
C PRO A 364 -29.91 -12.26 -6.24
N CYS A 365 -31.06 -12.44 -5.58
CA CYS A 365 -31.82 -13.68 -5.56
C CYS A 365 -32.99 -13.73 -6.55
N SER A 366 -33.30 -12.64 -7.27
CA SER A 366 -34.48 -12.58 -8.16
C SER A 366 -34.28 -13.29 -9.51
N GLY A 367 -33.04 -13.62 -9.89
CA GLY A 367 -32.71 -14.26 -11.17
C GLY A 367 -31.85 -15.53 -11.06
N HIS A 368 -31.50 -15.95 -9.85
CA HIS A 368 -30.63 -17.10 -9.60
C HIS A 368 -31.40 -18.17 -8.83
N THR A 369 -31.34 -19.42 -9.32
CA THR A 369 -31.98 -20.57 -8.66
C THR A 369 -30.91 -21.40 -7.97
N CYS A 370 -31.05 -21.55 -6.65
CA CYS A 370 -30.27 -22.50 -5.86
C CYS A 370 -30.79 -23.94 -6.10
N GLY A 371 -30.05 -24.93 -5.62
CA GLY A 371 -30.42 -26.35 -5.74
C GLY A 371 -31.79 -26.67 -5.10
N ARG A 372 -32.29 -27.89 -5.37
CA ARG A 372 -33.50 -28.39 -4.69
C ARG A 372 -33.23 -28.42 -3.18
N ASP A 373 -34.10 -27.80 -2.40
CA ASP A 373 -33.98 -27.66 -0.93
C ASP A 373 -32.95 -26.64 -0.41
N GLU A 374 -32.54 -25.69 -1.26
CA GLU A 374 -31.73 -24.54 -0.85
C GLU A 374 -32.54 -23.24 -0.92
N LEU A 375 -32.15 -22.25 -0.13
CA LEU A 375 -32.67 -20.90 -0.14
C LEU A 375 -31.54 -19.93 -0.53
N CYS A 376 -31.82 -19.05 -1.48
CA CYS A 376 -30.91 -17.97 -1.84
C CYS A 376 -30.94 -16.88 -0.78
N ILE A 377 -29.78 -16.54 -0.23
CA ILE A 377 -29.59 -15.43 0.72
C ILE A 377 -28.64 -14.39 0.08
N PRO A 378 -28.98 -13.10 0.08
CA PRO A 378 -28.07 -12.05 -0.38
C PRO A 378 -26.76 -12.03 0.41
N ARG A 379 -25.62 -12.05 -0.30
CA ARG A 379 -24.28 -11.95 0.28
C ARG A 379 -23.46 -11.02 -0.60
N ARG A 380 -23.55 -9.72 -0.31
CA ARG A 380 -22.92 -8.68 -1.12
C ARG A 380 -21.45 -8.60 -0.78
N ASP A 381 -20.62 -8.61 -1.81
CA ASP A 381 -19.16 -8.51 -1.67
C ASP A 381 -18.57 -7.80 -2.88
N VAL A 382 -17.40 -7.19 -2.70
CA VAL A 382 -16.64 -6.59 -3.81
C VAL A 382 -15.51 -7.53 -4.20
N CYS A 383 -15.50 -7.98 -5.45
CA CYS A 383 -14.47 -8.84 -6.00
C CYS A 383 -13.27 -8.01 -6.50
N LEU A 384 -12.06 -8.46 -6.17
CA LEU A 384 -10.81 -7.89 -6.68
C LEU A 384 -10.51 -8.29 -8.14
N SER A 385 -11.19 -9.33 -8.64
CA SER A 385 -11.11 -9.79 -10.03
C SER A 385 -12.19 -9.10 -10.89
N SER A 386 -11.81 -8.05 -11.62
CA SER A 386 -12.73 -7.17 -12.36
C SER A 386 -13.34 -7.74 -13.65
N LYS A 387 -12.98 -8.96 -14.08
CA LYS A 387 -13.35 -9.50 -15.41
C LYS A 387 -13.84 -10.94 -15.42
N LEU A 388 -13.94 -11.60 -14.27
CA LEU A 388 -14.66 -12.87 -14.20
C LEU A 388 -16.15 -12.53 -14.11
N SER A 389 -16.98 -13.05 -15.02
CA SER A 389 -18.43 -12.83 -15.05
C SER A 389 -19.19 -13.40 -13.83
N THR A 390 -18.48 -13.79 -12.77
CA THR A 390 -18.96 -14.59 -11.65
C THR A 390 -18.58 -13.97 -10.29
N CYS A 391 -18.82 -12.66 -10.09
CA CYS A 391 -18.79 -12.11 -8.74
C CYS A 391 -20.12 -12.43 -8.04
N ARG A 392 -20.11 -13.48 -7.20
CA ARG A 392 -21.33 -14.01 -6.60
C ARG A 392 -21.83 -13.08 -5.49
N GLN A 393 -23.02 -12.51 -5.67
CA GLN A 393 -23.67 -11.60 -4.72
C GLN A 393 -24.72 -12.29 -3.82
N TYR A 394 -24.69 -13.62 -3.77
CA TYR A 394 -25.62 -14.46 -2.99
C TYR A 394 -24.95 -15.77 -2.58
N GLU A 395 -25.52 -16.40 -1.57
CA GLU A 395 -25.19 -17.77 -1.17
C GLU A 395 -26.44 -18.65 -1.12
N CYS A 396 -26.26 -19.95 -1.30
CA CYS A 396 -27.34 -20.93 -1.24
C CYS A 396 -27.24 -21.70 0.07
N VAL A 397 -28.26 -21.59 0.90
CA VAL A 397 -28.31 -22.19 2.24
C VAL A 397 -29.33 -23.32 2.26
N HIS A 398 -28.94 -24.51 2.70
CA HIS A 398 -29.85 -25.66 2.81
C HIS A 398 -30.96 -25.42 3.83
N ARG A 399 -32.20 -25.77 3.45
CA ARG A 399 -33.37 -25.71 4.33
C ARG A 399 -33.45 -26.92 5.26
N SER A 400 -33.06 -28.10 4.77
CA SER A 400 -33.02 -29.34 5.55
C SER A 400 -31.57 -29.80 5.70
N GLY A 401 -31.11 -29.96 6.94
CA GLY A 401 -29.74 -30.38 7.26
C GLY A 401 -29.39 -30.20 8.73
N GLU A 402 -28.17 -30.51 9.15
CA GLU A 402 -27.67 -30.09 10.46
C GLU A 402 -26.90 -28.78 10.30
N CYS A 403 -27.39 -27.69 10.91
CA CYS A 403 -26.60 -26.47 11.00
C CYS A 403 -25.48 -26.67 12.01
N ASN A 404 -24.24 -26.33 11.60
CA ASN A 404 -23.12 -26.33 12.51
C ASN A 404 -23.30 -25.23 13.57
N ARG A 405 -23.61 -25.61 14.81
CA ARG A 405 -23.80 -24.68 15.94
C ARG A 405 -22.49 -24.05 16.42
N HIS A 406 -21.34 -24.63 16.06
CA HIS A 406 -20.03 -24.07 16.36
C HIS A 406 -19.59 -23.01 15.35
N PHE A 407 -20.30 -22.89 14.22
CA PHE A 407 -20.08 -21.81 13.27
C PHE A 407 -20.91 -20.59 13.69
N HIS A 408 -20.23 -19.56 14.19
CA HIS A 408 -20.85 -18.34 14.70
C HIS A 408 -20.65 -17.19 13.71
N GLU A 409 -21.70 -16.91 12.93
CA GLU A 409 -21.77 -15.79 11.99
C GLU A 409 -23.19 -15.22 12.08
N PRO A 410 -23.44 -14.30 13.04
CA PRO A 410 -24.79 -13.88 13.39
C PRO A 410 -25.60 -13.39 12.19
N ALA A 411 -26.90 -13.63 12.24
CA ALA A 411 -27.84 -13.13 11.25
C ALA A 411 -29.09 -12.60 11.95
N CYS A 412 -29.63 -11.51 11.43
CA CYS A 412 -30.86 -10.91 11.90
C CYS A 412 -32.00 -11.13 10.90
N ASP A 413 -33.18 -11.42 11.40
CA ASP A 413 -34.39 -11.54 10.59
C ASP A 413 -35.20 -10.23 10.53
N THR A 414 -36.27 -10.20 9.74
CA THR A 414 -37.10 -9.00 9.56
C THR A 414 -37.95 -8.61 10.78
N SER A 415 -37.92 -9.42 11.85
CA SER A 415 -38.61 -9.17 13.12
C SER A 415 -37.62 -8.84 14.25
N ASP A 416 -36.38 -8.48 13.92
CA ASP A 416 -35.29 -8.18 14.85
C ASP A 416 -34.94 -9.36 15.78
N GLU A 417 -35.16 -10.60 15.34
CA GLU A 417 -34.70 -11.80 16.05
C GLU A 417 -33.30 -12.20 15.56
N GLU A 418 -32.40 -12.40 16.52
CA GLU A 418 -31.01 -12.78 16.26
C GLU A 418 -30.84 -14.30 16.22
N PHE A 419 -30.06 -14.78 15.26
CA PHE A 419 -29.70 -16.18 15.06
C PHE A 419 -28.18 -16.35 15.04
N SER A 420 -27.68 -17.48 15.54
CA SER A 420 -26.24 -17.76 15.61
C SER A 420 -25.56 -17.84 14.25
N ASN A 421 -26.32 -18.28 13.25
CA ASN A 421 -25.93 -18.25 11.85
C ASN A 421 -27.16 -18.29 10.92
N VAL A 422 -26.96 -17.90 9.67
CA VAL A 422 -28.02 -17.88 8.65
C VAL A 422 -28.69 -19.24 8.47
N CYS A 423 -27.96 -20.35 8.60
CA CYS A 423 -28.52 -21.68 8.49
C CYS A 423 -29.62 -21.90 9.54
N THR A 424 -29.37 -21.52 10.80
CA THR A 424 -30.39 -21.65 11.87
C THR A 424 -31.61 -20.75 11.66
N LEU A 425 -31.41 -19.58 11.05
CA LEU A 425 -32.49 -18.66 10.66
C LEU A 425 -33.38 -19.31 9.57
N VAL A 426 -32.75 -19.87 8.53
CA VAL A 426 -33.45 -20.54 7.42
C VAL A 426 -34.18 -21.79 7.89
N GLN A 427 -33.58 -22.61 8.76
CA GLN A 427 -34.22 -23.80 9.33
C GLN A 427 -35.46 -23.49 10.15
N ARG A 428 -35.49 -22.33 10.82
CA ARG A 428 -36.66 -21.85 11.58
C ARG A 428 -37.71 -21.18 10.70
N GLY A 429 -37.51 -21.15 9.38
CA GLY A 429 -38.46 -20.56 8.44
C GLY A 429 -38.60 -19.04 8.57
N ARG A 430 -37.56 -18.36 9.08
CA ARG A 430 -37.55 -16.91 9.25
C ARG A 430 -37.03 -16.21 8.00
N VAL A 431 -37.40 -14.94 7.85
CA VAL A 431 -37.05 -14.13 6.67
C VAL A 431 -35.80 -13.33 6.98
N PHE A 432 -34.71 -13.60 6.27
CA PHE A 432 -33.44 -12.91 6.42
C PHE A 432 -33.59 -11.39 6.20
N ALA A 433 -33.08 -10.58 7.13
CA ALA A 433 -32.97 -9.13 6.99
C ALA A 433 -31.55 -8.69 6.64
N HIS A 434 -30.57 -9.04 7.48
CA HIS A 434 -29.17 -8.69 7.26
C HIS A 434 -28.21 -9.60 8.04
N TRP A 435 -26.94 -9.53 7.65
CA TRP A 435 -25.83 -10.18 8.35
C TRP A 435 -25.46 -9.42 9.63
N GLY A 436 -24.92 -10.11 10.62
CA GLY A 436 -24.54 -9.54 11.91
C GLY A 436 -25.66 -9.55 12.96
N HIS A 437 -25.34 -8.97 14.11
CA HIS A 437 -26.28 -8.77 15.22
C HIS A 437 -27.39 -7.78 14.85
N CYS A 438 -28.56 -7.87 15.50
CA CYS A 438 -29.74 -7.04 15.19
C CYS A 438 -29.58 -5.55 15.58
N MET A 439 -28.77 -4.81 14.80
CA MET A 439 -28.64 -3.35 14.77
C MET A 439 -28.12 -2.90 13.40
N SER A 440 -28.47 -1.69 12.95
CA SER A 440 -28.05 -1.18 11.62
C SER A 440 -26.53 -1.07 11.45
N GLU A 441 -25.81 -0.64 12.48
CA GLU A 441 -24.35 -0.51 12.46
C GLU A 441 -23.66 -1.88 12.43
N CYS A 442 -24.29 -2.87 13.07
CA CYS A 442 -23.79 -4.24 13.09
C CYS A 442 -23.88 -4.87 11.70
N ALA A 443 -24.79 -4.44 10.83
CA ALA A 443 -24.81 -4.84 9.42
C ALA A 443 -23.56 -4.34 8.67
N ALA A 444 -23.19 -3.06 8.86
CA ALA A 444 -21.99 -2.50 8.24
C ALA A 444 -20.70 -3.18 8.74
N TRP A 445 -20.60 -3.43 10.05
CA TRP A 445 -19.47 -4.17 10.62
C TRP A 445 -19.42 -5.62 10.15
N ALA A 446 -20.57 -6.28 10.03
CA ALA A 446 -20.66 -7.61 9.46
C ALA A 446 -20.18 -7.63 8.00
N ASP A 447 -20.39 -6.55 7.25
CA ASP A 447 -19.86 -6.36 5.90
C ASP A 447 -18.41 -5.87 5.84
N ARG A 448 -17.74 -5.75 6.99
CA ARG A 448 -16.36 -5.22 7.11
C ARG A 448 -16.21 -3.81 6.54
N VAL A 449 -17.29 -3.04 6.56
CA VAL A 449 -17.31 -1.63 6.17
C VAL A 449 -17.18 -0.78 7.43
N TYR A 450 -16.25 0.17 7.40
CA TYR A 450 -16.09 1.12 8.49
C TYR A 450 -17.28 2.09 8.53
N VAL A 451 -17.88 2.27 9.71
CA VAL A 451 -19.07 3.12 9.88
C VAL A 451 -18.64 4.59 9.94
N ASP A 452 -19.12 5.38 8.99
CA ASP A 452 -18.89 6.81 8.88
C ASP A 452 -19.93 7.66 9.64
N TYR A 453 -21.17 7.17 9.75
CA TYR A 453 -22.22 7.75 10.60
C TYR A 453 -23.20 6.70 11.13
N PHE A 454 -23.89 7.03 12.21
CA PHE A 454 -24.92 6.19 12.81
C PHE A 454 -26.28 6.38 12.11
N GLY A 455 -27.03 5.29 11.97
CA GLY A 455 -28.33 5.28 11.29
C GLY A 455 -28.31 4.64 9.89
N LYS A 456 -29.44 4.75 9.18
CA LYS A 456 -29.61 4.14 7.86
C LYS A 456 -28.76 4.87 6.82
N CYS A 457 -28.16 4.10 5.90
CA CYS A 457 -27.38 4.67 4.82
C CYS A 457 -28.24 5.64 3.97
N GLN A 458 -27.79 6.89 3.83
CA GLN A 458 -28.41 7.91 3.00
C GLN A 458 -27.52 8.16 1.78
N ALA A 459 -28.08 7.97 0.58
CA ALA A 459 -27.39 8.34 -0.65
C ALA A 459 -27.45 9.88 -0.81
N VAL A 460 -26.28 10.52 -0.87
CA VAL A 460 -26.17 11.98 -0.99
C VAL A 460 -25.58 12.31 -2.35
N GLY A 461 -26.23 13.22 -3.07
CA GLY A 461 -25.65 13.82 -4.26
C GLY A 461 -26.62 14.75 -4.97
N GLN A 462 -26.13 15.43 -6.01
CA GLN A 462 -26.93 16.37 -6.79
C GLN A 462 -27.96 15.57 -7.61
N LEU A 463 -29.14 15.34 -7.01
CA LEU A 463 -30.33 14.96 -7.76
C LEU A 463 -30.56 16.05 -8.82
N LEU A 464 -30.46 15.65 -10.09
CA LEU A 464 -30.82 16.47 -11.24
C LEU A 464 -32.23 17.03 -11.00
N ASN A 465 -32.34 18.27 -10.51
CA ASN A 465 -33.42 19.26 -10.67
C ASN A 465 -33.48 20.35 -9.59
N LEU A 466 -32.63 20.37 -8.57
CA LEU A 466 -32.53 21.53 -7.67
C LEU A 466 -31.45 22.49 -8.18
N LYS A 467 -31.89 23.52 -8.92
CA LYS A 467 -31.06 24.68 -9.22
C LYS A 467 -30.67 25.34 -7.89
N SER A 468 -29.38 25.71 -7.79
CA SER A 468 -28.78 26.53 -6.75
C SER A 468 -28.88 26.02 -5.31
N GLY A 469 -27.99 25.08 -4.96
CA GLY A 469 -27.57 24.80 -3.60
C GLY A 469 -26.26 24.02 -3.63
N GLU A 470 -25.28 24.40 -2.80
CA GLU A 470 -24.14 23.53 -2.51
C GLU A 470 -24.67 22.18 -2.00
N PRO A 471 -24.07 21.04 -2.41
CA PRO A 471 -24.45 19.74 -1.90
C PRO A 471 -24.05 19.65 -0.42
N SER A 472 -24.92 20.14 0.45
CA SER A 472 -24.82 19.97 1.89
C SER A 472 -25.79 18.89 2.31
N CYS A 473 -25.36 18.04 3.24
CA CYS A 473 -26.25 17.18 4.01
C CYS A 473 -26.66 17.96 5.26
N PRO A 474 -27.72 18.78 5.24
CA PRO A 474 -28.08 19.60 6.39
C PRO A 474 -28.35 18.77 7.66
N ASP A 475 -28.79 17.51 7.49
CA ASP A 475 -29.14 16.60 8.57
C ASP A 475 -28.09 15.49 8.83
N VAL A 476 -26.98 15.45 8.08
CA VAL A 476 -25.89 14.50 8.34
C VAL A 476 -24.78 15.23 9.06
N GLN A 477 -24.72 15.04 10.37
CA GLN A 477 -23.60 15.51 11.17
C GLN A 477 -22.47 14.48 11.08
N CYS A 478 -21.56 14.67 10.12
CA CYS A 478 -20.37 13.82 10.01
C CYS A 478 -19.55 13.94 11.30
N PRO A 479 -19.33 12.86 12.06
CA PRO A 479 -18.39 12.89 13.17
C PRO A 479 -17.01 13.30 12.63
N ALA A 480 -16.21 13.95 13.47
CA ALA A 480 -14.82 14.25 13.12
C ALA A 480 -14.15 12.96 12.65
N LEU A 481 -13.39 13.03 11.55
CA LEU A 481 -12.71 11.86 10.97
C LEU A 481 -11.99 11.12 12.10
N PRO A 482 -12.39 9.87 12.39
CA PRO A 482 -11.79 9.14 13.48
C PRO A 482 -10.31 8.96 13.19
N SER A 483 -9.47 9.19 14.20
CA SER A 483 -8.04 8.91 14.09
C SER A 483 -7.86 7.40 13.96
N VAL A 484 -7.59 6.94 12.74
CA VAL A 484 -7.52 5.50 12.39
C VAL A 484 -6.23 5.22 11.62
N GLY A 485 -5.80 3.97 11.63
CA GLY A 485 -4.71 3.50 10.78
C GLY A 485 -5.25 3.18 9.39
N GLU A 486 -4.92 4.00 8.39
CA GLU A 486 -5.26 3.74 6.98
C GLU A 486 -4.06 3.08 6.27
N ILE A 487 -4.32 2.01 5.53
CA ILE A 487 -3.36 1.37 4.63
C ILE A 487 -3.96 1.39 3.23
N ARG A 488 -3.26 2.03 2.28
CA ARG A 488 -3.57 1.95 0.85
C ARG A 488 -2.70 0.90 0.20
N VAL A 489 -3.32 -0.15 -0.29
CA VAL A 489 -2.65 -1.28 -0.93
C VAL A 489 -2.88 -1.22 -2.42
N LEU A 490 -1.77 -1.19 -3.17
CA LEU A 490 -1.79 -1.33 -4.61
C LEU A 490 -1.90 -2.81 -4.96
N VAL A 491 -2.94 -3.17 -5.72
CA VAL A 491 -3.25 -4.56 -6.08
C VAL A 491 -3.02 -4.77 -7.57
N SER A 492 -2.31 -5.85 -7.93
CA SER A 492 -2.09 -6.25 -9.32
C SER A 492 -3.36 -6.88 -9.91
N PRO A 493 -3.98 -6.30 -10.96
CA PRO A 493 -5.18 -6.86 -11.57
C PRO A 493 -4.94 -8.21 -12.26
N SER A 494 -3.74 -8.45 -12.79
CA SER A 494 -3.40 -9.70 -13.47
C SER A 494 -3.18 -10.84 -12.46
N GLN A 495 -2.49 -10.56 -11.35
CA GLN A 495 -2.27 -11.54 -10.29
C GLN A 495 -3.55 -11.82 -9.51
N SER A 496 -4.40 -10.81 -9.27
CA SER A 496 -5.70 -11.02 -8.60
C SER A 496 -6.62 -11.90 -9.44
N MET A 497 -6.60 -11.73 -10.77
CA MET A 497 -7.35 -12.58 -11.70
C MET A 497 -6.84 -14.03 -11.69
N GLU A 498 -5.53 -14.25 -11.62
CA GLU A 498 -4.98 -15.61 -11.53
C GLU A 498 -5.28 -16.26 -10.17
N ALA A 499 -5.15 -15.49 -9.08
CA ALA A 499 -5.54 -15.94 -7.75
C ALA A 499 -7.02 -16.35 -7.69
N ALA A 500 -7.90 -15.57 -8.35
CA ALA A 500 -9.31 -15.90 -8.47
C ALA A 500 -9.52 -17.22 -9.23
N ARG A 501 -8.83 -17.48 -10.34
CA ARG A 501 -8.95 -18.76 -11.10
C ARG A 501 -8.57 -20.00 -10.29
N VAL A 502 -7.61 -19.85 -9.39
CA VAL A 502 -7.12 -20.96 -8.52
C VAL A 502 -7.97 -21.10 -7.26
N SER A 503 -8.75 -20.07 -6.90
CA SER A 503 -9.65 -20.12 -5.75
C SER A 503 -10.79 -21.11 -5.96
N GLN A 504 -11.28 -21.70 -4.87
CA GLN A 504 -12.37 -22.68 -4.91
C GLN A 504 -13.67 -22.12 -5.51
N ASN A 505 -13.90 -20.81 -5.32
CA ASN A 505 -15.12 -20.13 -5.73
C ASN A 505 -14.95 -19.28 -7.00
N ASN A 506 -13.80 -19.41 -7.70
CA ASN A 506 -13.45 -18.57 -8.84
C ASN A 506 -13.54 -17.04 -8.56
N GLN A 507 -13.32 -16.62 -7.32
CA GLN A 507 -13.35 -15.20 -6.93
C GLN A 507 -12.47 -14.96 -5.71
N ILE A 508 -11.92 -13.74 -5.62
CA ILE A 508 -11.28 -13.20 -4.42
C ILE A 508 -11.99 -11.90 -4.08
N THR A 509 -12.53 -11.82 -2.87
CA THR A 509 -13.28 -10.66 -2.38
C THR A 509 -12.43 -9.81 -1.44
N ILE A 510 -12.85 -8.57 -1.21
CA ILE A 510 -12.27 -7.71 -0.16
C ILE A 510 -12.41 -8.38 1.21
N ARG A 511 -13.52 -9.08 1.47
CA ARG A 511 -13.74 -9.81 2.71
C ARG A 511 -12.70 -10.91 2.92
N ASP A 512 -12.37 -11.68 1.88
CA ASP A 512 -11.32 -12.71 1.96
C ASP A 512 -9.96 -12.11 2.35
N VAL A 513 -9.65 -10.94 1.78
CA VAL A 513 -8.43 -10.20 2.12
C VAL A 513 -8.45 -9.74 3.57
N ILE A 514 -9.54 -9.13 4.02
CA ILE A 514 -9.67 -8.65 5.39
C ILE A 514 -9.51 -9.82 6.38
N GLU A 515 -10.16 -10.97 6.15
CA GLU A 515 -10.05 -12.13 7.05
C GLU A 515 -8.61 -12.69 7.15
N VAL A 516 -7.80 -12.57 6.09
CA VAL A 516 -6.36 -12.90 6.16
C VAL A 516 -5.60 -11.89 7.02
N LEU A 517 -5.85 -10.60 6.82
CA LEU A 517 -5.13 -9.54 7.52
C LEU A 517 -5.53 -9.45 9.00
N ARG A 518 -6.77 -9.77 9.34
CA ARG A 518 -7.26 -9.86 10.73
C ARG A 518 -6.46 -10.85 11.58
N GLN A 519 -5.97 -11.93 10.98
CA GLN A 519 -5.13 -12.92 11.68
C GLN A 519 -3.77 -12.34 12.12
N HIS A 520 -3.39 -11.19 11.57
CA HIS A 520 -2.13 -10.50 11.88
C HIS A 520 -2.33 -9.32 12.84
N ILE A 521 -3.57 -9.05 13.25
CA ILE A 521 -3.89 -8.05 14.27
C ILE A 521 -3.73 -8.70 15.65
N SER A 522 -2.82 -8.17 16.45
CA SER A 522 -2.47 -8.71 17.76
C SER A 522 -3.25 -8.04 18.90
N VAL A 523 -3.79 -6.84 18.64
CA VAL A 523 -4.54 -6.05 19.62
C VAL A 523 -6.02 -6.38 19.53
N LEU A 524 -6.59 -6.93 20.61
CA LEU A 524 -7.96 -7.44 20.66
C LEU A 524 -9.03 -6.36 20.44
N GLU A 525 -8.72 -5.12 20.81
CA GLU A 525 -9.62 -3.98 20.67
C GLU A 525 -9.65 -3.41 19.26
N CYS A 526 -8.74 -3.85 18.38
CA CYS A 526 -8.63 -3.42 16.99
C CYS A 526 -9.25 -4.45 16.05
N ASP A 527 -9.90 -3.97 15.00
CA ASP A 527 -10.35 -4.83 13.90
C ASP A 527 -10.04 -4.17 12.55
N ALA A 528 -10.03 -4.96 11.48
CA ALA A 528 -9.81 -4.51 10.12
C ALA A 528 -11.13 -4.37 9.35
N PHE A 529 -11.19 -3.29 8.60
CA PHE A 529 -12.24 -2.92 7.67
C PHE A 529 -11.61 -2.57 6.34
N GLY A 530 -12.40 -2.54 5.26
CA GLY A 530 -11.84 -2.14 3.98
C GLY A 530 -12.84 -2.02 2.86
N TYR A 531 -12.41 -1.29 1.84
CA TYR A 531 -13.17 -1.06 0.62
C TYR A 531 -12.21 -0.78 -0.54
N GLN A 532 -12.69 -0.94 -1.77
CA GLN A 532 -11.93 -0.57 -2.95
C GLN A 532 -12.23 0.88 -3.30
N SER A 533 -11.18 1.69 -3.49
CA SER A 533 -11.32 3.07 -3.92
C SER A 533 -11.76 3.16 -5.38
N ILE A 534 -12.16 4.35 -5.81
CA ILE A 534 -12.42 4.66 -7.22
C ILE A 534 -11.16 4.60 -8.09
N GLU A 535 -9.97 4.64 -7.49
CA GLU A 535 -8.68 4.50 -8.18
C GLU A 535 -8.21 3.04 -8.25
N ARG A 536 -9.07 2.09 -7.84
CA ARG A 536 -8.83 0.64 -7.76
C ARG A 536 -7.83 0.17 -6.70
N ASP A 537 -7.30 1.09 -5.91
CA ASP A 537 -6.52 0.74 -4.71
C ASP A 537 -7.43 0.14 -3.64
N LEU A 538 -6.92 -0.83 -2.91
CA LEU A 538 -7.59 -1.37 -1.74
C LEU A 538 -7.27 -0.49 -0.54
N VAL A 539 -8.30 0.12 0.07
CA VAL A 539 -8.17 0.89 1.29
C VAL A 539 -8.55 -0.01 2.46
N LEU A 540 -7.62 -0.19 3.39
CA LEU A 540 -7.82 -0.92 4.63
C LEU A 540 -7.78 0.06 5.79
N VAL A 541 -8.66 -0.13 6.75
CA VAL A 541 -8.77 0.69 7.94
C VAL A 541 -8.64 -0.24 9.14
N ILE A 542 -7.64 0.00 9.98
CA ILE A 542 -7.50 -0.65 11.28
C ILE A 542 -7.94 0.34 12.34
N ALA A 543 -9.00 -0.02 13.04
CA ALA A 543 -9.68 0.87 13.95
C ALA A 543 -10.19 0.13 15.19
N PRO A 544 -10.35 0.84 16.32
CA PRO A 544 -10.92 0.25 17.52
C PRO A 544 -12.40 -0.06 17.35
N VAL A 545 -12.85 -1.22 17.84
CA VAL A 545 -14.27 -1.64 17.79
C VAL A 545 -15.10 -1.16 18.99
N THR A 546 -14.49 -0.46 19.93
CA THR A 546 -15.18 0.07 21.11
C THR A 546 -15.92 1.36 20.80
N ARG A 547 -17.10 1.55 21.40
CA ARG A 547 -17.95 2.76 21.18
C ARG A 547 -17.26 4.09 21.54
N TYR A 548 -16.35 4.07 22.51
CA TYR A 548 -15.60 5.25 22.97
C TYR A 548 -14.13 4.86 23.20
N PRO A 549 -13.31 4.83 22.13
CA PRO A 549 -11.92 4.41 22.24
C PRO A 549 -11.09 5.47 22.96
N THR A 550 -10.14 5.01 23.76
CA THR A 550 -9.11 5.86 24.38
C THR A 550 -8.03 6.23 23.35
N ALA A 551 -7.27 7.30 23.62
CA ALA A 551 -6.14 7.69 22.77
C ALA A 551 -5.10 6.56 22.61
N LEU A 552 -4.91 5.76 23.66
CA LEU A 552 -4.00 4.60 23.62
C LEU A 552 -4.51 3.49 22.70
N GLN A 553 -5.82 3.19 22.74
CA GLN A 553 -6.43 2.20 21.84
C GLN A 553 -6.34 2.64 20.38
N ILE A 554 -6.59 3.93 20.10
CA ILE A 554 -6.41 4.52 18.77
C ILE A 554 -4.96 4.34 18.30
N GLN A 555 -3.99 4.72 19.13
CA GLN A 555 -2.58 4.61 18.78
C GLN A 555 -2.15 3.15 18.56
N ALA A 556 -2.67 2.21 19.37
CA ALA A 556 -2.41 0.78 19.19
C ALA A 556 -2.89 0.29 17.82
N CYS A 557 -4.12 0.64 17.42
CA CYS A 557 -4.64 0.26 16.10
C CYS A 557 -3.87 0.91 14.94
N MET A 558 -3.37 2.14 15.13
CA MET A 558 -2.50 2.80 14.15
C MET A 558 -1.15 2.07 14.02
N SER A 559 -0.53 1.66 15.13
CA SER A 559 0.70 0.88 15.10
C SER A 559 0.50 -0.50 14.47
N GLU A 560 -0.67 -1.13 14.67
CA GLU A 560 -1.03 -2.36 13.96
C GLU A 560 -1.14 -2.14 12.45
N ALA A 561 -1.64 -0.97 12.01
CA ALA A 561 -1.69 -0.62 10.59
C ALA A 561 -0.31 -0.41 9.98
N GLU A 562 0.60 0.27 10.70
CA GLU A 562 2.00 0.43 10.30
C GLU A 562 2.71 -0.93 10.18
N LYS A 563 2.50 -1.82 11.16
CA LYS A 563 3.04 -3.20 11.15
C LYS A 563 2.59 -3.95 9.89
N ILE A 564 1.28 -4.00 9.62
CA ILE A 564 0.73 -4.72 8.46
C ILE A 564 1.20 -4.07 7.15
N GLY A 565 1.21 -2.73 7.06
CA GLY A 565 1.71 -2.02 5.89
C GLY A 565 3.18 -2.35 5.59
N SER A 566 4.03 -2.38 6.61
CA SER A 566 5.43 -2.79 6.49
C SER A 566 5.58 -4.23 6.01
N LEU A 567 4.76 -5.17 6.52
CA LEU A 567 4.75 -6.56 6.06
C LEU A 567 4.36 -6.70 4.58
N ILE A 568 3.42 -5.87 4.09
CA ILE A 568 3.04 -5.87 2.68
C ILE A 568 4.18 -5.30 1.82
N THR A 569 4.76 -4.17 2.20
CA THR A 569 5.82 -3.48 1.45
C THR A 569 7.11 -4.30 1.41
N SER A 570 7.44 -5.00 2.50
CA SER A 570 8.56 -5.95 2.55
C SER A 570 8.28 -7.28 1.83
N ARG A 571 7.07 -7.46 1.28
CA ARG A 571 6.60 -8.71 0.67
C ARG A 571 6.76 -9.93 1.56
N SER A 572 6.47 -9.75 2.86
CA SER A 572 6.56 -10.81 3.87
C SER A 572 5.77 -12.06 3.45
N PRO A 573 6.35 -13.26 3.58
CA PRO A 573 5.65 -14.53 3.36
C PRO A 573 4.36 -14.67 4.18
N LEU A 574 4.35 -14.14 5.40
CA LEU A 574 3.19 -14.18 6.29
C LEU A 574 1.93 -13.59 5.63
N ILE A 575 2.12 -12.56 4.80
CA ILE A 575 1.03 -11.95 4.04
C ILE A 575 0.94 -12.53 2.64
N MET A 576 2.05 -12.65 1.92
CA MET A 576 2.05 -12.93 0.48
C MET A 576 1.73 -14.39 0.12
N MET A 577 1.83 -15.33 1.07
CA MET A 577 1.53 -16.74 0.83
C MET A 577 0.03 -17.05 0.78
N HIS A 578 -0.82 -16.16 1.28
CA HIS A 578 -2.26 -16.32 1.20
C HIS A 578 -2.77 -15.92 -0.19
N LEU A 579 -3.64 -16.75 -0.77
CA LEU A 579 -4.18 -16.55 -2.11
C LEU A 579 -4.91 -15.19 -2.27
N ALA A 580 -5.57 -14.72 -1.22
CA ALA A 580 -6.32 -13.46 -1.26
C ALA A 580 -5.39 -12.23 -1.36
N THR A 581 -4.23 -12.29 -0.71
CA THR A 581 -3.26 -11.18 -0.56
C THR A 581 -2.05 -11.33 -1.46
N SER A 582 -1.90 -12.45 -2.18
CA SER A 582 -0.77 -12.71 -3.08
C SER A 582 -0.64 -11.71 -4.24
N SER A 583 -1.73 -11.01 -4.56
CA SER A 583 -1.81 -9.98 -5.61
C SER A 583 -1.32 -8.60 -5.18
N PHE A 584 -0.90 -8.44 -3.91
CA PHE A 584 -0.43 -7.17 -3.38
C PHE A 584 0.93 -6.78 -3.99
N ILE A 585 1.04 -5.52 -4.41
CA ILE A 585 2.26 -4.95 -4.98
C ILE A 585 3.03 -4.19 -3.91
N SER A 586 2.38 -3.21 -3.27
CA SER A 586 2.96 -2.29 -2.29
C SER A 586 1.86 -1.76 -1.37
N ALA A 587 2.24 -1.24 -0.20
CA ALA A 587 1.34 -0.55 0.70
C ALA A 587 1.91 0.81 1.13
N GLY A 588 1.05 1.83 1.15
CA GLY A 588 1.32 3.11 1.78
C GLY A 588 0.46 3.26 3.03
N THR A 589 1.07 3.61 4.16
CA THR A 589 0.35 3.84 5.42
C THR A 589 0.12 5.33 5.64
N ARG A 590 -1.09 5.70 6.03
CA ARG A 590 -1.43 7.06 6.48
C ARG A 590 -1.96 6.97 7.89
N THR A 591 -1.23 7.58 8.82
CA THR A 591 -1.63 7.69 10.22
C THR A 591 -2.14 9.10 10.49
N SER A 592 -3.36 9.23 11.00
CA SER A 592 -3.88 10.54 11.43
C SER A 592 -3.16 10.97 12.71
N HIS A 593 -2.60 12.19 12.77
CA HIS A 593 -2.01 12.69 14.02
C HIS A 593 -3.10 12.95 15.06
N VAL A 594 -2.99 12.31 16.22
CA VAL A 594 -3.79 12.66 17.40
C VAL A 594 -3.32 14.03 17.88
N ILE A 595 -4.11 15.08 17.63
CA ILE A 595 -3.92 16.36 18.33
C ILE A 595 -4.36 16.14 19.78
N ILE A 596 -3.44 15.73 20.65
CA ILE A 596 -3.65 15.80 22.08
C ILE A 596 -3.64 17.28 22.43
N SER A 597 -4.82 17.90 22.53
CA SER A 597 -4.96 19.16 23.23
C SER A 597 -4.66 18.93 24.71
N SER A 598 -3.39 19.00 25.08
CA SER A 598 -2.98 19.23 26.46
C SER A 598 -3.42 20.64 26.83
N GLY A 599 -4.52 20.75 27.57
CA GLY A 599 -4.95 22.00 28.19
C GLY A 599 -6.17 22.66 27.57
N ALA A 600 -7.34 22.04 27.73
CA ALA A 600 -8.56 22.80 27.90
C ALA A 600 -9.30 22.22 29.10
N THR A 601 -9.25 22.92 30.23
CA THR A 601 -10.24 22.77 31.30
C THR A 601 -11.63 22.96 30.67
N ARG A 602 -12.27 21.86 30.27
CA ARG A 602 -13.65 21.88 29.81
C ARG A 602 -14.48 22.30 31.01
N ARG A 603 -14.93 23.57 31.01
CA ARG A 603 -15.96 24.04 31.94
C ARG A 603 -17.09 23.02 31.86
N ARG A 604 -17.34 22.30 32.95
CA ARG A 604 -18.57 21.54 33.17
C ARG A 604 -19.72 22.54 33.03
N THR A 605 -20.40 22.54 31.89
CA THR A 605 -21.78 23.02 31.83
C THR A 605 -22.60 22.07 32.69
N PRO A 606 -23.38 22.54 33.68
CA PRO A 606 -24.14 21.67 34.54
C PRO A 606 -25.18 20.93 33.70
N GLU A 607 -25.19 19.60 33.82
CA GLU A 607 -26.22 18.76 33.25
C GLU A 607 -27.60 19.21 33.75
N SER A 608 -28.56 19.15 32.84
CA SER A 608 -29.99 19.42 32.98
C SER A 608 -30.73 18.52 33.99
N HIS A 609 -30.00 17.83 34.87
CA HIS A 609 -30.55 17.05 35.98
C HIS A 609 -30.97 17.90 37.19
N SER A 610 -30.38 19.10 37.37
CA SER A 610 -30.78 19.99 38.48
C SER A 610 -32.12 20.69 38.27
N ILE A 611 -32.57 20.88 37.03
CA ILE A 611 -33.88 21.52 36.74
C ILE A 611 -35.03 20.53 36.99
N PHE A 612 -34.82 19.24 36.69
CA PHE A 612 -35.84 18.21 36.92
C PHE A 612 -36.06 17.93 38.41
N LEU A 613 -34.99 17.97 39.22
CA LEU A 613 -35.10 17.85 40.68
C LEU A 613 -35.74 19.08 41.33
N PHE A 614 -35.51 20.29 40.81
CA PHE A 614 -36.14 21.52 41.33
C PHE A 614 -37.62 21.61 40.98
N VAL A 615 -38.02 21.16 39.78
CA VAL A 615 -39.44 21.10 39.37
C VAL A 615 -40.19 20.01 40.16
N CYS A 616 -39.57 18.85 40.42
CA CYS A 616 -40.17 17.83 41.29
C CYS A 616 -40.31 18.30 42.75
N PHE A 617 -39.32 19.03 43.30
CA PHE A 617 -39.43 19.60 44.65
C PHE A 617 -40.52 20.68 44.75
N LEU A 618 -40.69 21.52 43.72
CA LEU A 618 -41.75 22.52 43.67
C LEU A 618 -43.15 21.88 43.59
N VAL A 619 -43.32 20.81 42.81
CA VAL A 619 -44.60 20.07 42.72
C VAL A 619 -44.93 19.34 44.03
N ILE A 620 -43.93 18.79 44.74
CA ILE A 620 -44.14 18.16 46.05
C ILE A 620 -44.51 19.23 47.11
N SER A 621 -43.80 20.37 47.14
CA SER A 621 -44.08 21.46 48.09
C SER A 621 -45.43 22.15 47.88
N LEU A 622 -45.96 22.17 46.65
CA LEU A 622 -47.30 22.71 46.36
C LEU A 622 -48.43 21.72 46.68
N SER A 623 -48.14 20.42 46.76
CA SER A 623 -49.11 19.40 47.16
C SER A 623 -49.28 19.28 48.68
N GLU A 624 -48.25 19.59 49.47
CA GLU A 624 -48.38 19.65 50.94
C GLU A 624 -49.14 20.88 51.44
N THR A 625 -49.15 22.00 50.70
CA THR A 625 -49.94 23.19 51.06
C THR A 625 -51.44 23.05 50.79
N ALA A 626 -51.89 21.99 50.11
CA ALA A 626 -53.30 21.72 49.84
C ALA A 626 -53.96 20.74 50.83
N LEU A 627 -53.19 20.18 51.78
CA LEU A 627 -53.70 19.28 52.83
C LEU A 627 -53.77 19.92 54.24
N TYR A 628 -53.38 21.20 54.36
CA TYR A 628 -53.58 22.01 55.56
C TYR A 628 -54.30 23.32 55.20
N ARG A 629 -55.55 23.19 54.70
CA ARG A 629 -56.55 24.25 54.78
C ARG A 629 -57.95 23.68 54.87
#